data_AF-A0A2V8LR56-F1
#
_entry.id   AF-A0A2V8LR56-F1
#
_cell.length_a   1.000
_cell.length_b   1.000
_cell.length_c   1.000
_cell.angle_alpha   90.00
_cell.angle_beta   90.00
_cell.angle_gamma   90.00
#
_symmetry.space_group_name_H-M   'P 1'
#
loop_
_entity.id
_entity.type
_entity.pdbx_description
1 polymer ?
#
loop_
_entity_poly.entity_id
_entity_poly.type
_entity_poly.pdbx_seq_one_letter_code
_entity_poly.pdbx_strand_id
1 'polypeptide(L)'
;VLANAAMGALGRLGFPACMPVLLDLLSDPRLAEPAASAIERITGQAVPRGAPPKPSPSLSEDELDLWEPTPPPDVPAAHDWWKANEAKFDLNKRRQAGVCVSDDPLGPVFELLPLAIRHDVYLRQRALVGDTPNWELETWSWWQKSPCW
;
A
#
# COMPACT_ATOMS: atom_id res chain seq x y z
N VAL A 1 -11.65 -10.03 -10.29
CA VAL A 1 -10.33 -9.69 -10.89
C VAL A 1 -10.16 -8.20 -11.11
N LEU A 2 -11.00 -7.54 -11.91
CA LEU A 2 -10.87 -6.09 -12.18
C LEU A 2 -10.93 -5.21 -10.91
N ALA A 3 -11.88 -5.48 -10.01
CA ALA A 3 -12.04 -4.70 -8.79
C ALA A 3 -10.79 -4.75 -7.87
N ASN A 4 -10.20 -5.93 -7.67
CA ASN A 4 -8.97 -6.08 -6.89
C ASN A 4 -7.81 -5.31 -7.52
N ALA A 5 -7.69 -5.36 -8.85
CA ALA A 5 -6.67 -4.59 -9.58
C ALA A 5 -6.88 -3.08 -9.43
N ALA A 6 -8.14 -2.62 -9.46
CA ALA A 6 -8.48 -1.22 -9.23
C ALA A 6 -8.10 -0.77 -7.81
N MET A 7 -8.37 -1.57 -6.78
CA MET A 7 -7.95 -1.26 -5.40
C MET A 7 -6.44 -1.20 -5.25
N GLY A 8 -5.73 -2.17 -5.83
CA GLY A 8 -4.27 -2.15 -5.89
C GLY A 8 -3.73 -0.91 -6.61
N ALA A 9 -4.40 -0.47 -7.68
CA ALA A 9 -4.05 0.76 -8.40
C ALA A 9 -4.30 2.01 -7.55
N LEU A 10 -5.42 2.11 -6.81
CA LEU A 10 -5.68 3.22 -5.89
C LEU A 10 -4.62 3.32 -4.80
N GLY A 11 -4.28 2.20 -4.15
CA GLY A 11 -3.21 2.14 -3.15
C GLY A 11 -1.84 2.55 -3.72
N ARG A 12 -1.53 2.13 -4.96
CA ARG A 12 -0.31 2.57 -5.65
C ARG A 12 -0.36 4.05 -6.01
N LEU A 13 -1.46 4.58 -6.53
CA LEU A 13 -1.59 6.02 -6.83
C LEU A 13 -1.29 6.87 -5.59
N GLY A 14 -1.71 6.40 -4.41
CA GLY A 14 -1.22 6.92 -3.15
C GLY A 14 -1.95 8.18 -2.67
N PHE A 15 -3.06 8.56 -3.28
CA PHE A 15 -3.77 9.79 -2.93
C PHE A 15 -4.69 9.56 -1.73
N PRO A 16 -4.51 10.27 -0.61
CA PRO A 16 -5.46 10.20 0.50
C PRO A 16 -6.89 10.61 0.11
N ALA A 17 -7.07 11.37 -0.97
CA ALA A 17 -8.37 11.70 -1.52
C ALA A 17 -9.25 10.48 -1.89
N CYS A 18 -8.68 9.29 -2.11
CA CYS A 18 -9.47 8.09 -2.35
C CYS A 18 -9.97 7.39 -1.07
N MET A 19 -9.58 7.89 0.12
CA MET A 19 -9.89 7.24 1.40
C MET A 19 -11.39 7.03 1.64
N PRO A 20 -12.30 7.99 1.36
CA PRO A 20 -13.74 7.75 1.54
C PRO A 20 -14.23 6.52 0.76
N VAL A 21 -13.82 6.38 -0.51
CA VAL A 21 -14.19 5.25 -1.35
C VAL A 21 -13.59 3.95 -0.82
N LEU A 22 -12.33 3.96 -0.37
CA LEU A 22 -11.70 2.76 0.18
C LEU A 22 -12.36 2.31 1.49
N LEU A 23 -12.74 3.25 2.35
CA LEU A 23 -13.45 2.96 3.61
C LEU A 23 -14.83 2.34 3.35
N ASP A 24 -15.60 2.89 2.41
CA ASP A 24 -16.90 2.33 2.03
C ASP A 24 -16.76 0.88 1.54
N LEU A 25 -15.69 0.58 0.78
CA LEU A 25 -15.41 -0.74 0.24
C LEU A 25 -14.96 -1.76 1.28
N LEU A 26 -14.58 -1.34 2.50
CA LEU A 26 -14.34 -2.28 3.61
C LEU A 26 -15.61 -3.05 4.00
N SER A 27 -16.80 -2.54 3.65
CA SER A 27 -18.08 -3.19 3.94
C SER A 27 -18.43 -4.32 2.96
N ASP A 28 -17.77 -4.42 1.79
CA ASP A 28 -17.96 -5.57 0.87
C ASP A 28 -16.95 -6.67 1.23
N PRO A 29 -17.39 -7.85 1.71
CA PRO A 29 -16.48 -8.93 2.12
C PRO A 29 -15.50 -9.38 1.03
N ARG A 30 -15.84 -9.19 -0.26
CA ARG A 30 -14.97 -9.57 -1.38
C ARG A 30 -13.88 -8.54 -1.66
N LEU A 31 -14.09 -7.30 -1.22
CA LEU A 31 -13.21 -6.15 -1.47
C LEU A 31 -12.54 -5.62 -0.21
N ALA A 32 -12.97 -6.08 0.97
CA ALA A 32 -12.47 -5.65 2.27
C ALA A 32 -10.95 -5.75 2.38
N GLU A 33 -10.35 -6.90 2.06
CA GLU A 33 -8.89 -7.06 2.14
C GLU A 33 -8.12 -6.24 1.09
N PRO A 34 -8.51 -6.22 -0.21
CA PRO A 34 -7.90 -5.31 -1.17
C PRO A 34 -8.00 -3.83 -0.79
N ALA A 35 -9.15 -3.40 -0.26
CA ALA A 35 -9.36 -2.04 0.20
C ALA A 35 -8.49 -1.74 1.43
N ALA A 36 -8.46 -2.64 2.42
CA ALA A 36 -7.61 -2.51 3.60
C ALA A 36 -6.13 -2.39 3.21
N SER A 37 -5.63 -3.28 2.34
CA SER A 37 -4.26 -3.21 1.85
C SER A 37 -3.94 -1.89 1.14
N ALA A 38 -4.89 -1.32 0.39
CA ALA A 38 -4.72 0.00 -0.22
C ALA A 38 -4.64 1.12 0.81
N ILE A 39 -5.50 1.10 1.84
CA ILE A 39 -5.49 2.06 2.96
C ILE A 39 -4.16 1.98 3.71
N GLU A 40 -3.73 0.78 4.08
CA GLU A 40 -2.49 0.52 4.80
C GLU A 40 -1.28 1.00 4.00
N ARG A 41 -1.30 0.77 2.68
CA ARG A 41 -0.25 1.27 1.79
C ARG A 41 -0.22 2.79 1.71
N ILE A 42 -1.35 3.48 1.68
CA ILE A 42 -1.39 4.96 1.63
C ILE A 42 -0.93 5.55 2.96
N THR A 43 -1.48 5.02 4.05
CA THR A 43 -1.35 5.60 5.39
C THR A 43 -0.12 5.12 6.16
N GLY A 44 0.43 3.97 5.78
CA GLY A 44 1.48 3.28 6.54
C GLY A 44 1.00 2.74 7.89
N GLN A 45 -0.32 2.65 8.10
CA GLN A 45 -0.94 2.22 9.35
C GLN A 45 -1.88 1.05 9.07
N ALA A 46 -1.83 0.04 9.92
CA ALA A 46 -2.74 -1.10 9.85
C ALA A 46 -4.20 -0.61 10.00
N VAL A 47 -5.10 -1.15 9.19
CA VAL A 47 -6.53 -0.88 9.35
C VAL A 47 -7.00 -1.56 10.64
N PRO A 48 -7.83 -0.92 11.48
CA PRO A 48 -8.40 -1.56 12.65
C PRO A 48 -9.13 -2.85 12.26
N ARG A 49 -8.95 -3.93 13.02
CA ARG A 49 -9.57 -5.24 12.76
C ARG A 49 -10.33 -5.74 13.98
N GLY A 50 -11.39 -6.49 13.72
CA GLY A 50 -12.24 -7.09 14.74
C GLY A 50 -11.70 -8.40 15.30
N ALA A 51 -12.60 -9.22 15.85
CA ALA A 51 -12.25 -10.55 16.34
C ALA A 51 -11.92 -11.50 15.17
N PRO A 52 -10.95 -12.41 15.34
CA PRO A 52 -10.69 -13.46 14.35
C PRO A 52 -11.97 -14.26 14.06
N PRO A 53 -12.25 -14.60 12.79
CA PRO A 53 -13.40 -15.42 12.45
C PRO A 53 -13.27 -16.81 13.10
N LYS A 54 -14.36 -17.56 13.15
CA LYS A 54 -14.30 -18.99 13.46
C LYS A 54 -14.01 -19.79 12.19
N PRO A 55 -13.27 -20.90 12.28
CA PRO A 55 -13.02 -21.73 11.11
C PRO A 55 -14.32 -22.29 10.57
N SER A 56 -14.38 -22.49 9.25
CA SER A 56 -15.54 -23.14 8.65
C SER A 56 -15.65 -24.57 9.17
N PRO A 57 -16.85 -25.05 9.55
CA PRO A 57 -17.05 -26.44 9.95
C PRO A 57 -16.81 -27.45 8.82
N SER A 58 -16.59 -26.98 7.59
CA SER A 58 -16.30 -27.81 6.42
C SER A 58 -14.82 -28.16 6.25
N LEU A 59 -13.92 -27.55 7.02
CA LEU A 59 -12.49 -27.81 6.92
C LEU A 59 -12.16 -29.18 7.52
N SER A 60 -11.27 -29.93 6.85
CA SER A 60 -10.67 -31.14 7.43
C SER A 60 -9.70 -30.79 8.58
N GLU A 61 -9.26 -31.80 9.33
CA GLU A 61 -8.25 -31.62 10.39
C GLU A 61 -6.94 -31.05 9.83
N ASP A 62 -6.44 -31.60 8.71
CA ASP A 62 -5.24 -31.10 8.02
C ASP A 62 -5.41 -29.66 7.50
N GLU A 63 -6.61 -29.29 7.05
CA GLU A 63 -6.91 -27.93 6.60
C GLU A 63 -7.01 -26.94 7.77
N LEU A 64 -7.52 -27.39 8.93
CA LEU A 64 -7.58 -26.60 10.15
C LEU A 64 -6.17 -26.30 10.68
N ASP A 65 -5.24 -27.25 10.60
CA ASP A 65 -3.85 -27.06 11.01
C ASP A 65 -3.13 -25.96 10.21
N LEU A 66 -3.54 -25.74 8.96
CA LEU A 66 -3.00 -24.70 8.08
C LEU A 66 -3.86 -23.43 8.04
N TRP A 67 -4.98 -23.41 8.76
CA TRP A 67 -5.92 -22.30 8.68
C TRP A 67 -5.49 -21.13 9.56
N GLU A 68 -5.09 -20.05 8.91
CA GLU A 68 -4.77 -18.78 9.58
C GLU A 68 -6.00 -17.86 9.58
N PRO A 69 -6.60 -17.56 10.76
CA PRO A 69 -7.75 -16.67 10.81
C PRO A 69 -7.31 -15.25 10.47
N THR A 70 -7.84 -14.69 9.38
CA THR A 70 -7.68 -13.27 9.06
C THR A 70 -8.85 -12.50 9.67
N PRO A 71 -8.65 -11.66 10.70
CA PRO A 71 -9.73 -10.90 11.30
C PRO A 71 -10.27 -9.86 10.31
N PRO A 72 -11.60 -9.76 10.13
CA PRO A 72 -12.17 -8.79 9.20
C PRO A 72 -11.87 -7.36 9.66
N PRO A 73 -11.76 -6.39 8.73
CA PRO A 73 -11.66 -4.98 9.07
C PRO A 73 -12.84 -4.53 9.96
N ASP A 74 -12.53 -3.76 11.00
CA ASP A 74 -13.52 -3.06 11.81
C ASP A 74 -13.86 -1.74 11.10
N VAL A 75 -14.95 -1.77 10.32
CA VAL A 75 -15.36 -0.65 9.47
C VAL A 75 -15.64 0.62 10.31
N PRO A 76 -16.45 0.59 11.38
CA PRO A 76 -16.65 1.76 12.23
C PRO A 76 -15.34 2.33 12.77
N ALA A 77 -14.46 1.48 13.32
CA ALA A 77 -13.18 1.95 13.87
C ALA A 77 -12.27 2.54 12.79
N ALA A 78 -12.28 1.99 11.58
CA ALA A 78 -11.53 2.53 10.44
C ALA A 78 -12.04 3.93 10.03
N HIS A 79 -13.36 4.13 9.98
CA HIS A 79 -13.95 5.45 9.72
C HIS A 79 -13.62 6.46 10.82
N ASP A 80 -13.73 6.07 12.08
CA ASP A 80 -13.41 6.93 13.23
C ASP A 80 -11.93 7.32 13.24
N TRP A 81 -11.05 6.35 12.96
CA TRP A 81 -9.62 6.61 12.82
C TRP A 81 -9.34 7.59 11.69
N TRP A 82 -9.95 7.41 10.51
CA TRP A 82 -9.75 8.33 9.40
C TRP A 82 -10.21 9.74 9.76
N LYS A 83 -11.42 9.88 10.32
CA LYS A 83 -11.97 11.18 10.76
C LYS A 83 -11.07 11.89 11.77
N ALA A 84 -10.42 11.15 12.65
CA ALA A 84 -9.48 11.71 13.62
C ALA A 84 -8.12 12.10 13.02
N ASN A 85 -7.74 11.54 11.87
CA ASN A 85 -6.41 11.70 11.30
C ASN A 85 -6.36 12.42 9.95
N GLU A 86 -7.49 12.58 9.26
CA GLU A 86 -7.59 13.17 7.90
C GLU A 86 -6.87 14.51 7.78
N ALA A 87 -6.97 15.38 8.79
CA ALA A 87 -6.30 16.69 8.80
C ALA A 87 -4.76 16.62 8.70
N LYS A 88 -4.14 15.46 8.97
CA LYS A 88 -2.70 15.23 8.83
C LYS A 88 -2.30 14.91 7.39
N PHE A 89 -3.26 14.66 6.51
CA PHE A 89 -3.04 14.26 5.14
C PHE A 89 -3.36 15.42 4.19
N ASP A 90 -2.40 15.76 3.34
CA ASP A 90 -2.66 16.60 2.18
C ASP A 90 -3.31 15.73 1.09
N LEU A 91 -4.59 15.98 0.81
CA LEU A 91 -5.38 15.19 -0.15
C LEU A 91 -4.86 15.30 -1.59
N ASN A 92 -4.11 16.36 -1.92
CA ASN A 92 -3.53 16.58 -3.25
C ASN A 92 -2.13 15.96 -3.39
N LYS A 93 -1.54 15.50 -2.30
CA LYS A 93 -0.23 14.85 -2.31
C LYS A 93 -0.36 13.33 -2.25
N ARG A 94 0.64 12.68 -2.82
CA ARG A 94 0.77 11.24 -2.83
C ARG A 94 1.52 10.80 -1.59
N ARG A 95 1.03 9.73 -0.97
CA ARG A 95 1.68 9.04 0.13
C ARG A 95 1.84 7.56 -0.18
N GLN A 96 2.92 7.00 0.34
CA GLN A 96 3.22 5.58 0.28
C GLN A 96 3.86 5.20 1.61
N ALA A 97 3.41 4.11 2.23
CA ALA A 97 3.82 3.69 3.57
C ALA A 97 3.79 4.84 4.60
N GLY A 98 2.82 5.75 4.49
CA GLY A 98 2.68 6.87 5.43
C GLY A 98 3.71 7.99 5.27
N VAL A 99 4.52 8.01 4.21
CA VAL A 99 5.40 9.16 3.89
C VAL A 99 4.91 9.88 2.64
N CYS A 100 5.11 11.20 2.58
CA CYS A 100 4.80 12.00 1.39
C CYS A 100 5.85 11.72 0.31
N VAL A 101 5.41 11.36 -0.90
CA VAL A 101 6.27 11.07 -2.06
C VAL A 101 5.98 12.00 -3.24
N SER A 102 5.26 13.10 -3.03
CA SER A 102 4.93 14.06 -4.09
C SER A 102 6.07 15.03 -4.41
N ASP A 103 6.78 15.49 -3.39
CA ASP A 103 7.71 16.62 -3.54
C ASP A 103 9.09 16.16 -4.06
N ASP A 104 9.62 15.08 -3.48
CA ASP A 104 10.88 14.46 -3.88
C ASP A 104 10.78 12.93 -3.76
N PRO A 105 10.14 12.25 -4.74
CA PRO A 105 9.85 10.82 -4.67
C PRO A 105 11.09 9.92 -4.63
N LEU A 106 12.24 10.39 -5.13
CA LEU A 106 13.51 9.64 -5.21
C LEU A 106 14.58 10.18 -4.26
N GLY A 107 14.24 11.16 -3.43
CA GLY A 107 15.12 11.71 -2.41
C GLY A 107 15.16 10.91 -1.11
N PRO A 108 15.47 11.55 0.04
CA PRO A 108 15.67 10.85 1.31
C PRO A 108 14.48 9.98 1.77
N VAL A 109 13.25 10.37 1.43
CA VAL A 109 12.04 9.60 1.77
C VAL A 109 11.98 8.25 1.05
N PHE A 110 12.63 8.12 -0.10
CA PHE A 110 12.67 6.89 -0.87
C PHE A 110 13.35 5.75 -0.10
N GLU A 111 14.39 6.08 0.66
CA GLU A 111 15.11 5.12 1.50
C GLU A 111 14.30 4.66 2.73
N LEU A 112 13.25 5.40 3.10
CA LEU A 112 12.35 5.01 4.18
C LEU A 112 11.27 4.02 3.71
N LEU A 113 11.09 3.87 2.39
CA LEU A 113 10.05 3.01 1.84
C LEU A 113 10.48 1.53 1.87
N PRO A 114 9.54 0.61 2.12
CA PRO A 114 9.76 -0.82 1.87
C PRO A 114 10.19 -1.08 0.42
N LEU A 115 11.05 -2.08 0.21
CA LEU A 115 11.64 -2.38 -1.10
C LEU A 115 10.59 -2.55 -2.22
N ALA A 116 9.49 -3.26 -1.94
CA ALA A 116 8.42 -3.46 -2.91
C ALA A 116 7.72 -2.14 -3.32
N ILE A 117 7.64 -1.17 -2.41
CA ILE A 117 7.03 0.13 -2.66
C ILE A 117 7.98 1.05 -3.43
N ARG A 118 9.29 0.98 -3.14
CA ARG A 118 10.34 1.71 -3.85
C ARG A 118 10.26 1.48 -5.36
N HIS A 119 10.13 0.23 -5.79
CA HIS A 119 10.01 -0.11 -7.20
C HIS A 119 8.80 0.58 -7.87
N ASP A 120 7.63 0.55 -7.23
CA ASP A 120 6.42 1.20 -7.75
C ASP A 120 6.53 2.74 -7.81
N VAL A 121 7.22 3.35 -6.84
CA VAL A 121 7.48 4.81 -6.82
C VAL A 121 8.46 5.18 -7.93
N TYR A 122 9.53 4.42 -8.07
CA TYR A 122 10.54 4.61 -9.11
C TYR A 122 9.94 4.50 -10.52
N LEU A 123 9.21 3.42 -10.82
CA LEU A 123 8.59 3.24 -12.15
C LEU A 123 7.63 4.38 -12.50
N ARG A 124 6.88 4.88 -11.51
CA ARG A 124 6.00 6.03 -11.71
C ARG A 124 6.77 7.30 -11.99
N GLN A 125 7.82 7.59 -11.21
CA GLN A 125 8.64 8.77 -11.43
C GLN A 125 9.22 8.76 -12.84
N ARG A 126 9.73 7.60 -13.28
CA ARG A 126 10.25 7.40 -14.63
C ARG A 126 9.20 7.58 -15.73
N ALA A 127 7.95 7.20 -15.46
CA ALA A 127 6.85 7.40 -16.40
C ALA A 127 6.42 8.88 -16.50
N LEU A 128 6.62 9.67 -15.45
CA LEU A 128 6.21 11.08 -15.38
C LEU A 128 7.31 12.06 -15.78
N VAL A 129 8.57 11.71 -15.49
CA VAL A 129 9.74 12.56 -15.68
C VAL A 129 10.75 11.80 -16.55
N GLY A 130 10.91 12.24 -17.80
CA GLY A 130 11.73 11.55 -18.81
C GLY A 130 13.21 11.43 -18.44
N ASP A 131 13.73 12.39 -17.69
CA ASP A 131 15.13 12.42 -17.22
C ASP A 131 15.35 11.68 -15.90
N THR A 132 14.38 10.89 -15.44
CA THR A 132 14.55 10.08 -14.23
C THR A 132 15.73 9.12 -14.44
N PRO A 133 16.75 9.15 -13.55
CA PRO A 133 17.92 8.31 -13.67
C PRO A 133 17.54 6.84 -13.76
N ASN A 134 18.15 6.07 -14.66
CA ASN A 134 17.89 4.65 -14.71
C ASN A 134 18.77 3.93 -13.70
N TRP A 135 18.37 3.88 -12.44
CA TRP A 135 19.22 3.34 -11.37
C TRP A 135 19.69 1.90 -11.60
N GLU A 136 18.93 1.04 -12.28
CA GLU A 136 19.40 -0.30 -12.65
C GLU A 136 20.54 -0.26 -13.69
N LEU A 137 20.47 0.62 -14.69
CA LEU A 137 21.54 0.77 -15.70
C LEU A 137 22.70 1.66 -15.20
N GLU A 138 22.42 2.62 -14.33
CA GLU A 138 23.37 3.59 -13.81
C GLU A 138 24.21 3.01 -12.67
N THR A 139 23.62 2.20 -11.78
CA THR A 139 24.44 1.38 -10.86
C THR A 139 25.28 0.41 -11.66
N TRP A 140 24.73 -0.34 -12.63
CA TRP A 140 25.51 -1.25 -13.47
C TRP A 140 26.65 -0.56 -14.22
N SER A 141 26.43 0.63 -14.78
CA SER A 141 27.47 1.39 -15.46
C SER A 141 28.50 1.99 -14.50
N TRP A 142 28.13 2.30 -13.26
CA TRP A 142 29.05 2.67 -12.19
C TRP A 142 29.91 1.47 -11.75
N TRP A 143 29.32 0.28 -11.55
CA TRP A 143 30.03 -0.97 -11.25
C TRP A 143 30.96 -1.42 -12.40
N GLN A 144 30.60 -1.14 -13.66
CA GLN A 144 31.48 -1.37 -14.81
C GLN A 144 32.63 -0.36 -14.92
N LYS A 145 32.39 0.92 -14.55
CA LYS A 145 33.41 2.00 -14.61
C LYS A 145 34.30 2.05 -13.37
N SER A 146 33.86 1.45 -12.27
CA SER A 146 34.62 1.29 -11.03
C SER A 146 34.54 -0.17 -10.60
N PRO A 147 35.17 -1.09 -11.34
CA PRO A 147 35.29 -2.47 -10.88
C PRO A 147 36.19 -2.43 -9.66
N CYS A 148 35.61 -2.62 -8.48
CA CYS A 148 36.39 -2.78 -7.26
C CYS A 148 37.35 -3.98 -7.44
N TRP A 149 38.63 -3.68 -7.63
CA TRP A 149 39.79 -4.50 -7.27
C TRP A 149 40.79 -3.59 -6.58
#